data_AF-A0A527ZJY6-F1
#
_entry.id   AF-A0A527ZJY6-F1
#
_cell.length_a   1.000
_cell.length_b   1.000
_cell.length_c   1.000
_cell.angle_alpha   90.00
_cell.angle_beta   90.00
_cell.angle_gamma   90.00
#
_symmetry.space_group_name_H-M   'P 1'
#
loop_
_entity.id
_entity.type
_entity.pdbx_description
1 polymer ?
#
loop_
_entity_poly.entity_id
_entity_poly.type
_entity_poly.pdbx_seq_one_letter_code
_entity_poly.pdbx_strand_id
1 'polypeptide(L)'
;MSKSNNVYKDAYNRGLRLLEETKSLPSEPELGALLGVSRTTIRTILARMEETGLIAWNKRSKTVLRAPRAGDFFPEEETDTLSQIIERSFMRRLLVGGAEPGMQINELELAREIGVGTTSVREFLIR
;
A
#
# COMPACT_ATOMS: atom_id res chain seq x y z
N MET A 1 16.09 2.90 -5.47
CA MET A 1 15.60 2.86 -4.08
C MET A 1 14.23 3.54 -4.11
N SER A 2 13.06 2.95 -3.83
CA SER A 2 12.69 1.98 -2.80
C SER A 2 11.35 1.34 -3.19
N LYS A 3 11.34 0.33 -4.10
CA LYS A 3 10.11 -0.40 -4.52
C LYS A 3 9.39 -1.11 -3.35
N SER A 4 10.05 -1.24 -2.19
CA SER A 4 9.62 -2.07 -1.06
C SER A 4 8.72 -1.38 -0.03
N ASN A 5 8.56 -0.06 -0.06
CA ASN A 5 7.87 0.66 1.02
C ASN A 5 6.34 0.65 0.87
N ASN A 6 5.81 0.58 -0.34
CA ASN A 6 4.40 0.81 -0.57
C ASN A 6 3.52 -0.39 -0.15
N VAL A 7 3.92 -1.61 -0.56
CA VAL A 7 3.28 -2.86 -0.12
C VAL A 7 3.30 -3.00 1.41
N TYR A 8 4.40 -2.59 2.05
CA TYR A 8 4.49 -2.58 3.50
C TYR A 8 3.49 -1.60 4.13
N LYS A 9 3.43 -0.35 3.65
CA LYS A 9 2.55 0.69 4.19
C LYS A 9 1.08 0.34 3.98
N ASP A 10 0.70 -0.18 2.81
CA ASP A 10 -0.65 -0.69 2.56
C ASP A 10 -1.00 -1.85 3.49
N ALA A 11 -0.14 -2.87 3.57
CA ALA A 11 -0.38 -4.03 4.44
C ALA A 11 -0.44 -3.63 5.93
N TYR A 12 0.35 -2.64 6.35
CA TYR A 12 0.28 -2.06 7.68
C TYR A 12 -1.07 -1.40 7.94
N ASN A 13 -1.55 -0.53 7.03
CA ASN A 13 -2.86 0.11 7.14
C ASN A 13 -4.01 -0.91 7.16
N ARG A 14 -3.97 -1.95 6.32
CA ARG A 14 -4.94 -3.06 6.36
C ARG A 14 -4.88 -3.83 7.68
N GLY A 15 -3.68 -4.04 8.22
CA GLY A 15 -3.49 -4.63 9.55
C GLY A 15 -4.09 -3.78 10.67
N LEU A 16 -3.98 -2.44 10.60
CA LEU A 16 -4.64 -1.55 11.55
C LEU A 16 -6.16 -1.64 11.47
N ARG A 17 -6.76 -1.68 10.26
CA ARG A 17 -8.21 -1.86 10.11
C ARG A 17 -8.68 -3.20 10.70
N LEU A 18 -7.94 -4.28 10.46
CA LEU A 18 -8.24 -5.58 11.07
C LEU A 18 -8.20 -5.52 12.60
N LEU A 19 -7.22 -4.81 13.17
CA LEU A 19 -7.10 -4.60 14.61
C LEU A 19 -8.29 -3.81 15.17
N GLU A 20 -8.74 -2.78 14.46
CA GLU A 20 -9.90 -1.96 14.83
C GLU A 20 -11.20 -2.78 14.83
N GLU A 21 -11.43 -3.59 13.79
CA GLU A 21 -12.63 -4.40 13.63
C GLU A 21 -12.72 -5.55 14.63
N THR A 22 -11.63 -6.32 14.75
CA THR A 22 -11.65 -7.58 15.51
C THR A 22 -11.16 -7.43 16.96
N LYS A 23 -10.55 -6.28 17.30
CA LYS A 23 -9.90 -6.01 18.60
C LYS A 23 -8.91 -7.10 19.03
N SER A 24 -8.40 -7.86 18.07
CA SER A 24 -7.44 -8.95 18.25
C SER A 24 -6.59 -9.07 16.98
N LEU A 25 -5.52 -9.87 17.04
CA LEU A 25 -4.73 -10.18 15.86
C LEU A 25 -4.58 -11.70 15.73
N PRO A 26 -4.85 -12.28 14.55
CA PRO A 26 -4.64 -13.70 14.31
C PRO A 26 -3.14 -14.05 14.32
N SER A 27 -2.81 -15.32 14.13
CA SER A 27 -1.42 -15.79 14.12
C SER A 27 -0.60 -15.14 13.00
N GLU A 28 0.75 -15.14 13.11
CA GLU A 28 1.62 -14.60 12.05
C GLU A 28 1.38 -15.23 10.66
N PRO A 29 1.21 -16.57 10.52
CA PRO A 29 0.89 -17.17 9.23
C PRO A 29 -0.46 -16.72 8.66
N GLU A 30 -1.49 -16.62 9.50
CA GLU A 30 -2.82 -16.15 9.08
C GLU A 30 -2.78 -14.69 8.66
N LEU A 31 -2.08 -13.82 9.40
CA LEU A 31 -1.85 -12.44 8.98
C LEU A 31 -1.14 -12.37 7.63
N GLY A 32 -0.14 -13.22 7.39
CA GLY A 32 0.56 -13.29 6.10
C GLY A 32 -0.39 -13.66 4.95
N ALA A 33 -1.30 -14.61 5.18
CA ALA A 33 -2.31 -14.99 4.21
C ALA A 33 -3.36 -13.89 3.98
N LEU A 34 -3.89 -13.30 5.05
CA LEU A 34 -4.90 -12.23 4.99
C LEU A 34 -4.38 -10.96 4.33
N LEU A 35 -3.14 -10.57 4.65
CA LEU A 35 -2.52 -9.36 4.13
C LEU A 35 -1.78 -9.60 2.80
N GLY A 36 -1.58 -10.85 2.40
CA GLY A 36 -0.89 -11.20 1.15
C GLY A 36 0.59 -10.82 1.14
N VAL A 37 1.25 -10.85 2.30
CA VAL A 37 2.66 -10.42 2.44
C VAL A 37 3.52 -11.49 3.10
N SER A 38 4.83 -11.37 2.91
CA SER A 38 5.81 -12.32 3.47
C SER A 38 5.80 -12.32 5.01
N ARG A 39 6.28 -13.43 5.60
CA ARG A 39 6.48 -13.54 7.05
C ARG A 39 7.39 -12.43 7.61
N THR A 40 8.44 -12.06 6.88
CA THR A 40 9.33 -10.96 7.27
C THR A 40 8.57 -9.64 7.34
N THR A 41 7.73 -9.35 6.35
CA THR A 41 6.87 -8.16 6.33
C THR A 41 5.89 -8.14 7.51
N ILE A 42 5.26 -9.28 7.83
CA ILE A 42 4.38 -9.39 9.01
C ILE A 42 5.15 -9.07 10.29
N ARG A 43 6.36 -9.59 10.47
CA ARG A 43 7.18 -9.27 11.65
C ARG A 43 7.52 -7.80 11.75
N THR A 44 7.83 -7.14 10.62
CA THR A 44 8.07 -5.70 10.58
C THR A 44 6.80 -4.88 10.90
N ILE A 45 5.63 -5.33 10.44
CA ILE A 45 4.34 -4.71 10.77
C ILE A 45 4.06 -4.81 12.28
N LEU A 46 4.21 -6.00 12.85
CA LEU A 46 3.98 -6.25 14.28
C LEU A 46 4.97 -5.48 15.17
N ALA A 47 6.25 -5.43 14.78
CA ALA A 47 7.25 -4.61 15.48
C ALA A 47 6.84 -3.13 15.52
N ARG A 48 6.42 -2.57 14.38
CA ARG A 48 5.94 -1.17 14.34
C ARG A 48 4.66 -0.96 15.16
N MET A 49 3.73 -1.91 15.16
CA MET A 49 2.53 -1.84 16.01
C MET A 49 2.89 -1.84 17.50
N GLU A 50 3.94 -2.59 17.89
CA GLU A 50 4.46 -2.60 19.25
C GLU A 50 5.16 -1.26 19.59
N GLU A 51 6.03 -0.76 18.72
CA GLU A 51 6.72 0.53 18.89
C GLU A 51 5.75 1.71 19.03
N THR A 52 4.59 1.64 18.36
CA THR A 52 3.52 2.65 18.42
C THR A 52 2.54 2.43 19.57
N GLY A 53 2.76 1.41 20.40
CA GLY A 53 1.96 1.09 21.58
C GLY A 53 0.53 0.62 21.24
N LEU A 54 0.31 0.07 20.04
CA LEU A 54 -0.97 -0.54 19.65
C LEU A 54 -1.13 -1.93 20.26
N ILE A 55 -0.03 -2.68 20.31
CA ILE A 55 0.01 -4.04 20.82
C ILE A 55 1.22 -4.23 21.75
N ALA A 56 1.15 -5.22 22.64
CA ALA A 56 2.31 -5.84 23.25
C ALA A 56 2.55 -7.19 22.53
N TRP A 57 3.77 -7.40 22.04
CA TRP A 57 4.10 -8.56 21.22
C TRP A 57 5.19 -9.42 21.87
N ASN A 58 4.79 -10.52 22.48
CA ASN A 58 5.70 -11.50 23.07
C ASN A 58 5.69 -12.80 22.27
N LYS A 59 6.63 -12.90 21.31
CA LYS A 59 6.80 -14.05 20.41
C LYS A 59 5.50 -14.37 19.64
N ARG A 60 4.69 -15.30 20.16
CA ARG A 60 3.43 -15.75 19.56
C ARG A 60 2.20 -15.07 20.16
N SER A 61 2.33 -14.48 21.35
CA SER A 61 1.23 -13.79 22.00
C SER A 61 1.19 -12.33 21.57
N LYS A 62 0.00 -11.87 21.17
CA LYS A 62 -0.28 -10.49 20.76
C LYS A 62 -1.41 -9.98 21.63
N THR A 63 -1.12 -9.01 22.49
CA THR A 63 -2.14 -8.36 23.33
C THR A 63 -2.43 -6.98 22.76
N VAL A 64 -3.69 -6.69 22.46
CA VAL A 64 -4.09 -5.36 21.97
C VAL A 64 -4.16 -4.40 23.15
N LEU A 65 -3.40 -3.30 23.09
CA LEU A 65 -3.34 -2.29 24.14
C LEU A 65 -4.35 -1.16 23.91
N ARG A 66 -4.58 -0.81 22.63
CA ARG A 66 -5.54 0.22 22.23
C ARG A 66 -5.99 0.04 20.78
N ALA A 67 -7.08 0.70 20.41
CA ALA A 67 -7.47 0.84 19.01
C ALA A 67 -6.53 1.81 18.26
N PRO A 68 -6.34 1.62 16.94
CA PRO A 68 -5.69 2.60 16.07
C PRO A 68 -6.42 3.95 16.08
N ARG A 69 -5.66 5.01 15.79
CA ARG A 69 -6.15 6.38 15.55
C ARG A 69 -5.68 6.82 14.17
N ALA A 70 -6.27 7.89 13.64
CA ALA A 70 -5.93 8.41 12.32
C ALA A 70 -4.41 8.64 12.10
N GLY A 71 -3.69 9.09 13.14
CA GLY A 71 -2.24 9.31 13.07
C GLY A 71 -1.37 8.05 13.09
N ASP A 72 -1.94 6.86 13.35
CA ASP A 72 -1.22 5.59 13.25
C ASP A 72 -1.14 5.11 11.80
N PHE A 73 -2.06 5.53 10.93
CA PHE A 73 -2.10 5.12 9.53
C PHE A 73 -1.06 5.88 8.69
N PHE A 74 -0.51 5.21 7.69
CA PHE A 74 0.21 5.89 6.61
C PHE A 74 -0.79 6.64 5.71
N PRO A 75 -0.42 7.83 5.17
CA PRO A 75 -1.23 8.52 4.18
C PRO A 75 -1.48 7.66 2.93
N GLU A 76 -2.67 7.74 2.33
CA GLU A 76 -3.04 6.92 1.16
C GLU A 76 -2.09 7.12 -0.03
N GLU A 77 -1.63 8.35 -0.22
CA GLU A 77 -0.63 8.74 -1.22
C GLU A 77 0.73 8.04 -1.04
N GLU A 78 1.02 7.52 0.15
CA GLU A 78 2.20 6.70 0.40
C GLU A 78 1.96 5.18 0.26
N THR A 79 0.71 4.77 0.01
CA THR A 79 0.24 3.38 -0.11
C THR A 79 -0.23 2.97 -1.52
N ASP A 80 -0.22 3.90 -2.48
CA ASP A 80 -0.55 3.60 -3.89
C ASP A 80 0.60 2.85 -4.59
N THR A 81 0.35 1.65 -5.11
CA THR A 81 1.35 0.95 -5.92
C THR A 81 1.71 1.76 -7.16
N LEU A 82 2.91 1.54 -7.72
CA LEU A 82 3.32 2.20 -8.96
C LEU A 82 2.27 2.06 -10.08
N SER A 83 1.64 0.88 -10.18
CA SER A 83 0.55 0.63 -11.12
C SER A 83 -0.65 1.54 -10.86
N GLN A 84 -1.09 1.67 -9.61
CA GLN A 84 -2.20 2.54 -9.23
C GLN A 84 -1.89 4.02 -9.43
N ILE A 85 -0.64 4.45 -9.23
CA ILE A 85 -0.22 5.82 -9.52
C ILE A 85 -0.30 6.10 -11.03
N ILE A 86 0.19 5.17 -11.86
CA ILE A 86 0.10 5.27 -13.33
C ILE A 86 -1.36 5.26 -13.77
N GLU A 87 -2.18 4.35 -13.25
CA GLU A 87 -3.61 4.27 -13.53
C GLU A 87 -4.36 5.56 -13.15
N ARG A 88 -4.12 6.10 -11.95
CA ARG A 88 -4.78 7.32 -11.46
C ARG A 88 -4.42 8.53 -12.31
N SER A 89 -3.15 8.70 -12.64
CA SER A 89 -2.69 9.78 -13.54
C SER A 89 -3.29 9.61 -14.93
N PHE A 90 -3.33 8.38 -15.44
CA PHE A 90 -3.95 8.07 -16.73
C PHE A 90 -5.46 8.39 -16.75
N MET A 91 -6.22 7.95 -15.75
CA MET A 91 -7.65 8.21 -15.61
C MET A 91 -7.96 9.70 -15.47
N ARG A 92 -7.16 10.43 -14.67
CA ARG A 92 -7.28 11.89 -14.55
C ARG A 92 -7.10 12.56 -15.91
N ARG A 93 -6.15 12.10 -16.71
CA ARG A 93 -5.87 12.64 -18.04
C ARG A 93 -7.02 12.38 -19.02
N LEU A 94 -7.64 11.20 -18.99
CA LEU A 94 -8.83 10.91 -19.79
C LEU A 94 -10.02 11.80 -19.41
N LEU A 95 -10.20 12.05 -18.11
CA LEU A 95 -11.31 12.87 -17.60
C LEU A 95 -11.14 14.36 -17.91
N VAL A 96 -9.91 14.90 -17.82
CA VAL A 96 -9.63 16.32 -18.09
C VAL A 96 -9.48 16.60 -19.58
N GLY A 97 -8.89 15.67 -20.33
CA GLY A 97 -8.58 15.84 -21.75
C GLY A 97 -9.75 15.60 -22.70
N GLY A 98 -10.85 15.01 -22.22
CA GLY A 98 -11.94 14.56 -23.09
C GLY A 98 -11.47 13.42 -23.98
N ALA A 99 -11.47 12.20 -23.45
CA ALA A 99 -11.00 11.04 -24.19
C ALA A 99 -11.80 10.81 -25.48
N GLU A 100 -11.16 11.00 -26.63
CA GLU A 100 -11.74 10.71 -27.95
C GLU A 100 -11.17 9.40 -28.53
N PRO A 101 -11.97 8.63 -29.29
CA PRO A 101 -11.46 7.49 -30.04
C PRO A 101 -10.28 7.88 -30.93
N GLY A 102 -9.13 7.21 -30.78
CA GLY A 102 -7.91 7.51 -31.53
C GLY A 102 -6.91 8.45 -30.82
N MET A 103 -7.23 8.93 -29.62
CA MET A 103 -6.30 9.70 -28.79
C MET A 103 -5.02 8.91 -28.52
N GLN A 104 -3.86 9.51 -28.82
CA GLN A 104 -2.56 8.90 -28.54
C GLN A 104 -2.10 9.20 -27.12
N ILE A 105 -1.59 8.17 -26.45
CA ILE A 105 -1.04 8.25 -25.10
C ILE A 105 0.47 8.41 -25.21
N ASN A 106 1.01 9.55 -24.74
CA ASN A 106 2.44 9.78 -24.72
C ASN A 106 3.08 9.20 -23.44
N GLU A 107 3.76 8.06 -23.58
CA GLU A 107 4.47 7.38 -22.48
C GLU A 107 5.48 8.28 -21.76
N LEU A 108 6.21 9.14 -22.50
CA LEU A 108 7.25 10.01 -21.95
C LEU A 108 6.65 11.11 -21.06
N GLU A 109 5.51 11.65 -21.49
CA GLU A 109 4.81 12.69 -20.75
C GLU A 109 4.22 12.13 -19.45
N LEU A 110 3.57 10.96 -19.54
CA LEU A 110 3.03 10.26 -18.36
C LEU A 110 4.15 9.89 -17.37
N ALA A 111 5.29 9.43 -17.88
CA ALA A 111 6.47 9.15 -17.07
C ALA A 111 7.01 10.41 -16.35
N ARG A 112 7.04 11.56 -17.03
CA ARG A 112 7.48 12.84 -16.45
C ARG A 112 6.53 13.37 -15.39
N GLU A 113 5.23 13.28 -15.62
CA GLU A 113 4.21 13.75 -14.68
C GLU A 113 4.27 12.97 -13.36
N ILE A 114 4.51 11.65 -13.44
CA ILE A 114 4.54 10.76 -12.29
C ILE A 114 5.96 10.67 -11.67
N GLY A 115 7.01 11.08 -12.41
CA GLY A 115 8.40 10.97 -11.98
C GLY A 115 8.96 9.54 -12.03
N VAL A 116 8.50 8.72 -12.99
CA VAL A 116 8.87 7.31 -13.15
C VAL A 116 9.57 7.06 -14.49
N GLY A 117 10.18 5.89 -14.67
CA GLY A 117 10.79 5.51 -15.94
C GLY A 117 9.75 5.13 -16.99
N THR A 118 9.98 5.51 -18.25
CA THR A 118 9.10 5.16 -19.39
C THR A 118 8.86 3.67 -19.56
N THR A 119 9.84 2.83 -19.22
CA THR A 119 9.68 1.37 -19.22
C THR A 119 8.58 0.91 -18.26
N SER A 120 8.47 1.49 -17.06
CA SER A 120 7.42 1.11 -16.10
C SER A 120 6.02 1.53 -16.56
N VAL A 121 5.92 2.65 -17.27
CA VAL A 121 4.68 3.11 -17.91
C VAL A 121 4.28 2.17 -19.03
N ARG A 122 5.23 1.80 -19.90
CA ARG A 122 4.97 0.85 -20.99
C ARG A 122 4.46 -0.49 -20.49
N GLU A 123 5.14 -1.10 -19.51
CA GLU A 123 4.74 -2.37 -18.90
C GLU A 123 3.32 -2.34 -18.32
N PHE A 124 2.88 -1.17 -17.83
CA PHE A 124 1.51 -0.99 -17.37
C PHE A 124 0.50 -0.89 -18.53
N LEU A 125 0.82 -0.14 -19.59
CA LEU A 125 -0.10 0.11 -20.71
C LEU A 125 -0.29 -1.10 -21.65
N ILE A 126 0.67 -2.02 -21.71
CA ILE A 126 0.61 -3.22 -22.57
C ILE A 126 -0.05 -4.44 -21.91
N ARG A 127 -0.50 -4.30 -20.66
CA ARG A 127 -1.10 -5.37 -19.86
C ARG A 127 -2.62 -5.28 -19.88
#